data_AF-A0A953UE54-F1
#
_entry.id   AF-A0A953UE54-F1
#
_cell.length_a   1.000
_cell.length_b   1.000
_cell.length_c   1.000
_cell.angle_alpha   90.00
_cell.angle_beta   90.00
_cell.angle_gamma   90.00
#
_symmetry.space_group_name_H-M   'P 1'
#
loop_
_entity.id
_entity.type
_entity.pdbx_description
1 polymer ?
#
loop_
_entity_poly.entity_id
_entity_poly.type
_entity_poly.pdbx_seq_one_letter_code
_entity_poly.pdbx_strand_id
1 'polypeptide(L)'
;MLLLGWLYAVDIRYQRIGGGALDNSGLGVFGETISWACGVAGNNAAAIIGSVAIIAVLSALAWPRLKADPWTLPVFGAIAMPLAFVWISQGSVIYPRYFTVTLVFLLVLISMALTDLFEAGGYKRVAAIALLGAYLAGNSIHIAQLFSFGRGQYSEAVRYIRENTAEPTAIVGADHPFRIPMTLSFIAPDDGRAKPVRYLNPDQWPPEGPQWLILHKESSHDATPPLEEVTDNAGRRYRLAKSYPSAPLSGLHWFLYRNVAR
;
A
#
# COMPACT_ATOMS: atom_id res chain seq x y z
N MET A 1 9.36 16.82 -28.92
CA MET A 1 10.57 17.13 -28.13
C MET A 1 10.50 18.50 -27.47
N LEU A 2 10.34 19.61 -28.22
CA LEU A 2 10.24 20.97 -27.65
C LEU A 2 9.12 21.16 -26.60
N LEU A 3 7.92 20.61 -26.86
CA LEU A 3 6.80 20.67 -25.92
C LEU A 3 7.09 19.98 -24.58
N LEU A 4 7.74 18.81 -24.61
CA LEU A 4 8.10 18.05 -23.40
C LEU A 4 9.18 18.76 -22.59
N GLY A 5 10.18 19.34 -23.26
CA GLY A 5 11.22 20.14 -22.60
C GLY A 5 10.66 21.40 -21.93
N TRP A 6 9.71 22.07 -22.59
CA TRP A 6 9.02 23.22 -22.01
C TRP A 6 8.16 22.84 -20.81
N LEU A 7 7.37 21.77 -20.90
CA LEU A 7 6.54 21.27 -19.80
C LEU A 7 7.39 20.86 -18.59
N TYR A 8 8.57 20.26 -18.83
CA TYR A 8 9.52 19.93 -17.77
C TYR A 8 10.08 21.17 -17.06
N ALA A 9 10.48 22.19 -17.83
CA ALA A 9 11.08 23.41 -17.30
C ALA A 9 10.08 24.30 -16.53
N VAL A 10 8.81 24.30 -16.93
CA VAL A 10 7.78 25.18 -16.37
C VAL A 10 7.00 24.54 -15.22
N ASP A 11 6.71 23.23 -15.30
CA ASP A 11 5.78 22.58 -14.37
C ASP A 11 6.44 21.38 -13.66
N ILE A 12 6.85 20.34 -14.41
CA ILE A 12 7.23 19.04 -13.82
C ILE A 12 8.34 19.17 -12.77
N ARG A 13 9.36 20.01 -13.00
CA ARG A 13 10.47 20.17 -12.03
C ARG A 13 10.07 20.83 -10.70
N TYR A 14 8.92 21.50 -10.67
CA TYR A 14 8.40 22.18 -9.48
C TYR A 14 7.30 21.37 -8.78
N GLN A 15 6.82 20.28 -9.38
CA GLN A 15 5.84 19.42 -8.75
C GLN A 15 6.45 18.73 -7.53
N ARG A 16 6.03 19.17 -6.34
CA ARG A 16 6.25 18.43 -5.11
C ARG A 16 5.20 17.34 -5.02
N ILE A 17 5.64 16.08 -4.94
CA ILE A 17 4.75 14.93 -4.75
C ILE A 17 3.98 15.12 -3.44
N GLY A 18 2.69 15.41 -3.55
CA GLY A 18 1.80 15.82 -2.45
C GLY A 18 1.33 14.66 -1.56
N GLY A 19 2.25 13.83 -1.07
CA GLY A 19 1.96 12.87 0.01
C GLY A 19 2.53 11.47 -0.20
N GLY A 20 3.07 10.94 0.89
CA GLY A 20 3.64 9.61 0.99
C GLY A 20 4.77 9.53 2.00
N ALA A 21 4.95 8.35 2.59
CA ALA A 21 6.04 8.13 3.53
C ALA A 21 7.40 8.20 2.78
N LEU A 22 8.28 9.11 3.23
CA LEU A 22 9.61 9.37 2.65
C LEU A 22 10.68 8.38 3.14
N ASP A 23 10.28 7.42 3.97
CA ASP A 23 11.14 6.54 4.74
C ASP A 23 11.62 5.30 3.97
N ASN A 24 11.04 5.00 2.81
CA ASN A 24 11.37 3.78 2.08
C ASN A 24 12.42 3.99 0.98
N SER A 25 13.54 3.27 1.09
CA SER A 25 14.52 3.17 0.02
C SER A 25 13.91 2.45 -1.20
N GLY A 26 14.22 2.89 -2.43
CA GLY A 26 13.68 2.26 -3.64
C GLY A 26 14.00 0.76 -3.75
N LEU A 27 15.16 0.33 -3.25
CA LEU A 27 15.53 -1.09 -3.14
C LEU A 27 14.69 -1.84 -2.09
N GLY A 28 14.38 -1.19 -0.96
CA GLY A 28 13.47 -1.75 0.05
C GLY A 28 12.07 -1.99 -0.53
N VAL A 29 11.51 -1.00 -1.23
CA VAL A 29 10.19 -1.14 -1.87
C VAL A 29 10.19 -2.21 -2.97
N PHE A 30 11.28 -2.31 -3.74
CA PHE A 30 11.43 -3.37 -4.72
C PHE A 30 11.48 -4.76 -4.06
N GLY A 31 12.26 -4.90 -2.99
CA GLY A 31 12.33 -6.13 -2.20
C GLY A 31 10.98 -6.50 -1.59
N GLU A 32 10.27 -5.53 -1.02
CA GLU A 32 8.91 -5.71 -0.51
C GLU A 32 7.98 -6.22 -1.63
N THR A 33 8.07 -5.63 -2.82
CA THR A 33 7.25 -6.03 -3.97
C THR A 33 7.54 -7.48 -4.38
N ILE A 34 8.81 -7.89 -4.36
CA ILE A 34 9.21 -9.28 -4.60
C ILE A 34 8.63 -10.22 -3.54
N SER A 35 8.68 -9.84 -2.25
CA SER A 35 8.09 -10.65 -1.16
C SER A 35 6.58 -10.83 -1.38
N TRP A 36 5.87 -9.75 -1.71
CA TRP A 36 4.46 -9.80 -2.05
C TRP A 36 4.20 -10.69 -3.27
N ALA A 37 5.05 -10.63 -4.30
CA ALA A 37 4.96 -11.51 -5.46
C ALA A 37 5.04 -12.98 -5.07
N CYS A 38 5.89 -13.32 -4.09
CA CYS A 38 6.07 -14.68 -3.58
C CYS A 38 4.99 -15.11 -2.56
N GLY A 39 4.00 -14.27 -2.26
CA GLY A 39 2.96 -14.56 -1.27
C GLY A 39 3.44 -14.44 0.18
N VAL A 40 4.52 -13.70 0.42
CA VAL A 40 5.07 -13.41 1.75
C VAL A 40 4.86 -11.94 2.07
N ALA A 41 4.10 -11.65 3.13
CA ALA A 41 3.91 -10.27 3.58
C ALA A 41 5.17 -9.69 4.25
N GLY A 42 5.43 -8.42 3.95
CA GLY A 42 6.25 -7.55 4.77
C GLY A 42 7.59 -7.13 4.16
N ASN A 43 8.18 -6.13 4.81
CA ASN A 43 9.47 -5.52 4.47
C ASN A 43 10.61 -6.01 5.37
N ASN A 44 10.50 -7.22 5.95
CA ASN A 44 11.58 -7.76 6.77
C ASN A 44 12.71 -8.32 5.87
N ALA A 45 13.96 -8.14 6.30
CA ALA A 45 15.11 -8.55 5.49
C ALA A 45 15.08 -10.06 5.15
N ALA A 46 14.57 -10.90 6.06
CA ALA A 46 14.46 -12.33 5.84
C ALA A 46 13.49 -12.71 4.72
N ALA A 47 12.30 -12.10 4.64
CA ALA A 47 11.35 -12.36 3.55
C ALA A 47 11.90 -11.88 2.22
N ILE A 48 12.57 -10.72 2.21
CA ILE A 48 13.18 -10.18 0.99
C ILE A 48 14.29 -11.10 0.50
N ILE A 49 15.24 -11.48 1.38
CA ILE A 49 16.34 -12.38 1.04
C ILE A 49 15.80 -13.74 0.58
N GLY A 50 14.82 -14.29 1.29
CA GLY A 50 14.18 -15.56 0.92
C GLY A 50 13.52 -15.50 -0.46
N SER A 51 12.78 -14.43 -0.75
CA SER A 51 12.08 -14.24 -2.03
C SER A 51 13.05 -14.01 -3.18
N VAL A 52 14.13 -13.23 -2.96
CA VAL A 52 15.22 -13.06 -3.93
C VAL A 52 15.92 -14.39 -4.22
N ALA A 53 16.20 -15.19 -3.18
CA ALA A 53 16.82 -16.50 -3.35
C ALA A 53 15.90 -17.45 -4.15
N ILE A 54 14.59 -17.44 -3.86
CA ILE A 54 13.59 -18.19 -4.64
C ILE A 54 13.62 -17.78 -6.10
N ILE A 55 13.56 -16.47 -6.40
CA ILE A 55 13.61 -15.97 -7.78
C ILE A 55 14.92 -16.36 -8.48
N ALA A 56 16.06 -16.27 -7.80
CA ALA A 56 17.35 -16.66 -8.36
C ALA A 56 17.39 -18.16 -8.71
N VAL A 57 16.88 -19.02 -7.81
CA VAL A 57 16.79 -20.46 -8.05
C VAL A 57 15.82 -20.75 -9.20
N LEU A 58 14.64 -20.15 -9.22
CA LEU A 58 13.67 -20.34 -10.30
C LEU A 58 14.21 -19.85 -11.66
N SER A 59 14.94 -18.72 -11.67
CA SER A 59 15.60 -18.22 -12.88
C SER A 59 16.68 -19.18 -13.37
N ALA A 60 17.46 -19.78 -12.46
CA ALA A 60 18.46 -20.79 -12.81
C ALA A 60 17.82 -22.09 -13.32
N LEU A 61 16.68 -22.49 -12.76
CA LEU A 61 15.93 -23.67 -13.21
C LEU A 61 15.29 -23.46 -14.59
N ALA A 62 14.77 -22.26 -14.85
CA ALA A 62 14.20 -21.89 -16.15
C ALA A 62 15.27 -21.61 -17.23
N TRP A 63 16.55 -21.59 -16.85
CA TRP A 63 17.67 -21.25 -17.74
C TRP A 63 17.72 -22.02 -19.08
N PRO A 64 17.43 -23.34 -19.14
CA PRO A 64 17.42 -24.07 -20.40
C PRO A 64 16.35 -23.58 -21.37
N ARG A 65 15.13 -23.26 -20.88
CA ARG A 65 14.05 -22.69 -21.69
C ARG A 65 14.33 -21.25 -22.08
N LEU A 66 14.88 -20.48 -21.15
CA LEU A 66 15.35 -19.12 -21.41
C LEU A 66 16.34 -19.13 -22.59
N LYS A 67 17.31 -20.04 -22.63
CA LYS A 67 18.24 -20.11 -23.77
C LYS A 67 17.59 -20.39 -25.13
N ALA A 68 16.43 -21.03 -25.18
CA ALA A 68 15.77 -21.46 -26.41
C ALA A 68 14.84 -20.39 -27.02
N ASP A 69 14.36 -19.44 -26.21
CA ASP A 69 13.46 -18.34 -26.58
C ASP A 69 14.15 -16.98 -26.30
N PRO A 70 13.57 -15.81 -26.60
CA PRO A 70 14.16 -14.54 -26.19
C PRO A 70 13.99 -14.33 -24.67
N TRP A 71 14.83 -15.02 -23.89
CA TRP A 71 14.99 -14.89 -22.43
C TRP A 71 15.19 -13.46 -21.94
N THR A 72 15.65 -12.59 -22.83
CA THR A 72 15.88 -11.19 -22.54
C THR A 72 14.62 -10.58 -21.98
N LEU A 73 13.43 -10.88 -22.51
CA LEU A 73 12.20 -10.18 -22.12
C LEU A 73 11.79 -10.41 -20.65
N PRO A 74 11.59 -11.64 -20.14
CA PRO A 74 11.17 -11.86 -18.76
C PRO A 74 12.26 -11.49 -17.74
N VAL A 75 13.53 -11.82 -18.01
CA VAL A 75 14.62 -11.49 -17.08
C VAL A 75 14.87 -9.97 -17.04
N PHE A 76 14.86 -9.31 -18.20
CA PHE A 76 15.00 -7.86 -18.27
C PHE A 76 13.84 -7.16 -17.58
N GLY A 77 12.60 -7.58 -17.85
CA GLY A 77 11.41 -6.98 -17.25
C GLY A 77 11.30 -7.21 -15.74
N ALA A 78 11.71 -8.40 -15.27
CA ALA A 78 11.64 -8.76 -13.85
C ALA A 78 12.79 -8.17 -13.00
N ILE A 79 13.95 -7.90 -13.59
CA ILE A 79 15.16 -7.54 -12.82
C ILE A 79 15.80 -6.25 -13.34
N ALA A 80 16.15 -6.17 -14.61
CA ALA A 80 16.89 -5.02 -15.14
C ALA A 80 16.05 -3.72 -15.14
N MET A 81 14.80 -3.81 -15.59
CA MET A 81 13.87 -2.68 -15.65
C MET A 81 13.59 -2.06 -14.27
N PRO A 82 13.21 -2.80 -13.20
CA PRO A 82 12.98 -2.19 -11.90
C PRO A 82 14.26 -1.63 -11.28
N LEU A 83 15.42 -2.26 -11.49
CA LEU A 83 16.69 -1.71 -11.01
C LEU A 83 17.06 -0.41 -11.72
N ALA A 84 16.87 -0.34 -13.04
CA ALA A 84 17.03 0.90 -13.80
C ALA A 84 16.04 1.97 -13.31
N PHE A 85 14.78 1.60 -13.05
CA PHE A 85 13.79 2.50 -12.48
C PHE A 85 14.21 3.03 -11.10
N VAL A 86 14.65 2.17 -10.18
CA VAL A 86 15.16 2.57 -8.86
C VAL A 86 16.37 3.50 -9.00
N TRP A 87 17.27 3.21 -9.94
CA TRP A 87 18.46 4.01 -10.17
C TRP A 87 18.14 5.40 -10.75
N ILE A 88 17.15 5.52 -11.62
CA ILE A 88 16.72 6.79 -12.23
C ILE A 88 15.86 7.61 -11.26
N SER A 89 15.05 6.94 -10.43
CA SER A 89 14.02 7.58 -9.58
C SER A 89 14.54 8.11 -8.24
N GLN A 90 15.87 8.06 -8.01
CA GLN A 90 16.58 8.51 -6.79
C GLN A 90 16.03 9.85 -6.25
N GLY A 91 15.09 9.80 -5.31
CA GLY A 91 14.49 10.98 -4.66
C GLY A 91 12.97 11.12 -4.78
N SER A 92 12.27 10.23 -5.49
CA SER A 92 10.80 10.21 -5.54
C SER A 92 10.20 9.23 -4.53
N VAL A 93 8.97 9.48 -4.10
CA VAL A 93 8.20 8.54 -3.26
C VAL A 93 7.84 7.31 -4.10
N ILE A 94 8.57 6.21 -3.90
CA ILE A 94 8.39 4.95 -4.64
C ILE A 94 7.40 4.06 -3.88
N TYR A 95 6.45 3.47 -4.60
CA TYR A 95 5.47 2.53 -4.04
C TYR A 95 5.52 1.19 -4.76
N PRO A 96 5.10 0.08 -4.11
CA PRO A 96 5.08 -1.24 -4.73
C PRO A 96 4.33 -1.28 -6.08
N ARG A 97 3.26 -0.49 -6.22
CA ARG A 97 2.48 -0.38 -7.47
C ARG A 97 3.30 0.05 -8.69
N TYR A 98 4.43 0.73 -8.53
CA TYR A 98 5.29 1.11 -9.65
C TYR A 98 6.01 -0.09 -10.27
N PHE A 99 6.08 -1.21 -9.55
CA PHE A 99 6.68 -2.45 -10.00
C PHE A 99 5.64 -3.46 -10.51
N THR A 100 4.40 -3.04 -10.79
CA THR A 100 3.34 -3.94 -11.30
C THR A 100 3.78 -4.66 -12.59
N VAL A 101 4.48 -3.96 -13.48
CA VAL A 101 5.02 -4.57 -14.71
C VAL A 101 6.03 -5.66 -14.38
N THR A 102 6.92 -5.42 -13.41
CA THR A 102 7.86 -6.43 -12.92
C THR A 102 7.13 -7.68 -12.41
N LEU A 103 6.04 -7.51 -11.65
CA LEU A 103 5.27 -8.63 -11.12
C LEU A 103 4.79 -9.57 -12.24
N VAL A 104 4.33 -9.02 -13.36
CA VAL A 104 3.89 -9.84 -14.51
C VAL A 104 5.04 -10.70 -15.03
N PHE A 105 6.23 -10.13 -15.21
CA PHE A 105 7.39 -10.88 -15.68
C PHE A 105 7.89 -11.91 -14.66
N LEU A 106 7.80 -11.61 -13.36
CA LEU A 106 8.10 -12.57 -12.30
C LEU A 106 7.14 -13.77 -12.34
N LEU A 107 5.84 -13.54 -12.53
CA LEU A 107 4.87 -14.63 -12.65
C LEU A 107 5.16 -15.53 -13.87
N VAL A 108 5.58 -14.95 -14.99
CA VAL A 108 6.01 -15.72 -16.17
C VAL A 108 7.23 -16.57 -15.84
N LEU A 109 8.24 -15.99 -15.18
CA LEU A 109 9.45 -16.71 -14.74
C LEU A 109 9.14 -17.87 -13.79
N ILE A 110 8.27 -17.64 -12.80
CA ILE A 110 7.80 -18.66 -11.86
C ILE A 110 7.07 -19.77 -12.62
N SER A 111 6.18 -19.42 -13.55
CA SER A 111 5.43 -20.38 -14.36
C SER A 111 6.35 -21.28 -15.20
N MET A 112 7.35 -20.70 -15.88
CA MET A 112 8.33 -21.45 -16.64
C MET A 112 9.09 -22.45 -15.77
N ALA A 113 9.62 -22.00 -14.63
CA ALA A 113 10.38 -22.84 -13.70
C ALA A 113 9.53 -23.97 -13.09
N LEU A 114 8.28 -23.68 -12.72
CA LEU A 114 7.36 -24.70 -12.21
C LEU A 114 7.02 -25.74 -13.29
N THR A 115 6.86 -25.30 -14.54
CA THR A 115 6.60 -26.21 -15.66
C THR A 115 7.80 -27.14 -15.91
N ASP A 116 9.02 -26.60 -15.90
CA ASP A 116 10.25 -27.39 -16.02
C ASP A 116 10.38 -28.45 -14.91
N LEU A 117 10.12 -28.06 -13.66
CA LEU A 117 10.12 -28.99 -12.52
C LEU A 117 9.05 -30.07 -12.68
N PHE A 118 7.87 -29.71 -13.19
CA PHE A 118 6.75 -30.63 -13.36
C PHE A 118 6.98 -31.66 -14.48
N GLU A 119 7.53 -31.21 -15.60
CA GLU A 119 7.86 -32.05 -16.77
C GLU A 119 9.03 -33.00 -16.49
N ALA A 120 10.02 -32.57 -15.70
CA ALA A 120 11.15 -33.41 -15.31
C ALA A 120 10.74 -34.65 -14.48
N GLY A 121 9.51 -34.69 -13.95
CA GLY A 121 8.92 -35.87 -13.30
C GLY A 121 9.50 -36.19 -11.92
N GLY A 122 9.12 -37.36 -11.38
CA GLY A 122 9.61 -37.88 -10.10
C GLY A 122 9.42 -36.90 -8.93
N TYR A 123 10.47 -36.74 -8.12
CA TYR A 123 10.47 -35.84 -6.96
C TYR A 123 10.34 -34.36 -7.34
N LYS A 124 10.80 -33.95 -8.54
CA LYS A 124 10.71 -32.56 -9.01
C LYS A 124 9.26 -32.16 -9.27
N ARG A 125 8.44 -33.08 -9.77
CA ARG A 125 7.00 -32.87 -9.94
C ARG A 125 6.30 -32.62 -8.61
N VAL A 126 6.62 -33.43 -7.59
CA VAL A 126 6.08 -33.24 -6.24
C VAL A 126 6.51 -31.87 -5.69
N ALA A 127 7.77 -31.49 -5.88
CA ALA A 127 8.27 -30.17 -5.48
C ALA A 127 7.53 -29.03 -6.21
N ALA A 128 7.27 -29.14 -7.52
CA ALA A 128 6.50 -28.14 -8.27
C ALA A 128 5.08 -27.95 -7.71
N ILE A 129 4.38 -29.06 -7.44
CA ILE A 129 3.04 -29.03 -6.86
C ILE A 129 3.07 -28.41 -5.46
N ALA A 130 4.06 -28.78 -4.63
CA ALA A 130 4.20 -28.24 -3.29
C ALA A 130 4.49 -26.72 -3.30
N LEU A 131 5.38 -26.25 -4.19
CA LEU A 131 5.70 -24.84 -4.36
C LEU A 131 4.49 -24.04 -4.86
N LEU A 132 3.75 -24.57 -5.83
CA LEU A 132 2.50 -23.96 -6.30
C LEU A 132 1.45 -23.88 -5.17
N GLY A 133 1.29 -24.96 -4.40
CA GLY A 133 0.41 -25.00 -3.25
C GLY A 133 0.78 -23.94 -2.20
N ALA A 134 2.07 -23.82 -1.88
CA ALA A 134 2.57 -22.80 -0.95
C ALA A 134 2.33 -21.38 -1.48
N TYR A 135 2.59 -21.14 -2.77
CA TYR A 135 2.32 -19.86 -3.43
C TYR A 135 0.84 -19.47 -3.35
N LEU A 136 -0.06 -20.40 -3.69
CA LEU A 136 -1.50 -20.17 -3.63
C LEU A 136 -1.98 -19.94 -2.20
N ALA A 137 -1.45 -20.71 -1.24
CA ALA A 137 -1.80 -20.55 0.17
C ALA A 137 -1.39 -19.17 0.70
N GLY A 138 -0.15 -18.73 0.44
CA GLY A 138 0.36 -17.41 0.85
C GLY A 138 -0.49 -16.27 0.29
N ASN A 139 -0.77 -16.30 -1.03
CA ASN A 139 -1.60 -15.29 -1.67
C ASN A 139 -3.07 -15.33 -1.20
N SER A 140 -3.61 -16.51 -0.91
CA SER A 140 -4.99 -16.67 -0.41
C SER A 140 -5.19 -16.02 0.96
N ILE A 141 -4.17 -16.01 1.82
CA ILE A 141 -4.23 -15.30 3.11
C ILE A 141 -4.45 -13.80 2.88
N HIS A 142 -3.74 -13.20 1.92
CA HIS A 142 -3.89 -11.77 1.61
C HIS A 142 -5.24 -11.44 0.98
N ILE A 143 -5.76 -12.33 0.13
CA ILE A 143 -7.11 -12.21 -0.42
C ILE A 143 -8.16 -12.30 0.70
N ALA A 144 -8.00 -13.24 1.65
CA ALA A 144 -8.90 -13.36 2.79
C ALA A 144 -8.87 -12.11 3.69
N GLN A 145 -7.69 -11.52 3.90
CA GLN A 145 -7.54 -10.24 4.59
C GLN A 145 -8.26 -9.10 3.85
N LEU A 146 -8.18 -9.06 2.52
CA LEU A 146 -8.91 -8.08 1.70
C LEU A 146 -10.42 -8.23 1.84
N PHE A 147 -10.94 -9.46 1.88
CA PHE A 147 -12.37 -9.67 2.12
C PHE A 147 -12.79 -9.31 3.55
N SER A 148 -11.92 -9.51 4.54
CA SER A 148 -12.23 -9.26 5.95
C SER A 148 -12.14 -7.77 6.32
N PHE A 149 -11.07 -7.10 5.90
CA PHE A 149 -10.77 -5.72 6.27
C PHE A 149 -11.14 -4.70 5.19
N GLY A 150 -11.33 -5.14 3.94
CA GLY A 150 -11.54 -4.25 2.82
C GLY A 150 -10.38 -3.27 2.67
N ARG A 151 -10.72 -2.03 2.28
CA ARG A 151 -9.75 -0.95 2.06
C ARG A 151 -9.65 0.04 3.21
N GLY A 152 -9.99 -0.36 4.44
CA GLY A 152 -10.03 0.53 5.62
C GLY A 152 -11.43 0.89 6.12
N GLN A 153 -12.47 0.21 5.64
CA GLN A 153 -13.87 0.32 6.11
C GLN A 153 -14.37 1.78 6.30
N TYR A 154 -13.99 2.70 5.41
CA TYR A 154 -14.20 4.14 5.62
C TYR A 154 -15.67 4.53 5.82
N SER A 155 -16.59 3.87 5.12
CA SER A 155 -18.03 4.09 5.29
C SER A 155 -18.51 3.77 6.71
N GLU A 156 -17.96 2.72 7.33
CA GLU A 156 -18.25 2.36 8.72
C GLU A 156 -17.63 3.36 9.70
N ALA A 157 -16.43 3.85 9.39
CA ALA A 157 -15.79 4.92 10.17
C ALA A 157 -16.64 6.19 10.18
N VAL A 158 -17.13 6.62 9.00
CA VAL A 158 -18.02 7.78 8.87
C VAL A 158 -19.36 7.55 9.56
N ARG A 159 -19.94 6.36 9.43
CA ARG A 159 -21.17 6.00 10.12
C ARG A 159 -21.00 6.10 11.64
N TYR A 160 -19.91 5.57 12.17
CA TYR A 160 -19.58 5.67 13.59
C TYR A 160 -19.43 7.12 14.06
N ILE A 161 -18.75 7.97 13.29
CA ILE A 161 -18.63 9.41 13.58
C ILE A 161 -20.02 10.06 13.68
N ARG A 162 -20.91 9.77 12.73
CA ARG A 162 -22.28 10.34 12.69
C ARG A 162 -23.13 9.91 13.89
N GLU A 163 -23.08 8.62 14.21
CA GLU A 163 -23.83 8.00 15.32
C GLU A 163 -23.33 8.51 16.69
N ASN A 164 -22.03 8.81 16.81
CA ASN A 164 -21.39 9.22 18.06
C ASN A 164 -21.13 10.74 18.13
N THR A 165 -21.83 11.54 17.34
CA THR A 165 -21.81 13.01 17.43
C THR A 165 -23.18 13.50 17.86
N ALA A 166 -23.27 14.27 18.94
CA ALA A 166 -24.55 14.79 19.40
C ALA A 166 -25.05 15.93 18.49
N GLU A 167 -24.12 16.73 17.99
CA GLU A 167 -24.40 17.91 17.18
C GLU A 167 -24.97 17.56 15.80
N PRO A 168 -25.69 18.50 15.16
CA PRO A 168 -26.28 18.30 13.82
C PRO A 168 -25.26 18.06 12.71
N THR A 169 -24.00 18.46 12.93
CA THR A 169 -22.90 18.28 11.98
C THR A 169 -21.68 17.76 12.73
N ALA A 170 -21.05 16.70 12.20
CA ALA A 170 -19.81 16.19 12.74
C ALA A 170 -18.61 16.93 12.15
N ILE A 171 -17.82 17.56 13.02
CA ILE A 171 -16.61 18.30 12.65
C ILE A 171 -15.40 17.37 12.80
N VAL A 172 -14.68 17.18 11.70
CA VAL A 172 -13.57 16.24 11.60
C VAL A 172 -12.28 16.97 11.18
N GLY A 173 -11.21 16.77 11.94
CA GLY A 173 -9.85 17.09 11.53
C GLY A 173 -9.09 15.83 11.11
N ALA A 174 -7.92 15.98 10.50
CA ALA A 174 -7.05 14.85 10.19
C ALA A 174 -5.57 15.22 10.10
N ASP A 175 -4.71 14.22 10.15
CA ASP A 175 -3.25 14.35 9.98
C ASP A 175 -2.79 14.54 8.53
N HIS A 176 -3.61 14.15 7.55
CA HIS A 176 -3.28 14.27 6.13
C HIS A 176 -4.31 15.13 5.37
N PRO A 177 -3.99 16.40 5.06
CA PRO A 177 -4.96 17.38 4.53
C PRO A 177 -5.34 17.20 3.06
N PHE A 178 -4.89 16.13 2.42
CA PHE A 178 -5.17 15.82 1.02
C PHE A 178 -6.00 14.52 0.87
N ARG A 179 -5.47 13.38 1.32
CA ARG A 179 -6.09 12.07 1.09
C ARG A 179 -7.39 11.87 1.88
N ILE A 180 -7.41 12.31 3.13
CA ILE A 180 -8.57 12.13 4.02
C ILE A 180 -9.77 12.98 3.57
N PRO A 181 -9.65 14.29 3.30
CA PRO A 181 -10.79 15.06 2.79
C PRO A 181 -11.30 14.55 1.43
N MET A 182 -10.41 14.11 0.54
CA MET A 182 -10.81 13.49 -0.73
C MET A 182 -11.60 12.19 -0.52
N THR A 183 -11.22 11.38 0.47
CA THR A 183 -11.95 10.16 0.81
C THR A 183 -13.31 10.50 1.42
N LEU A 184 -13.35 11.45 2.37
CA LEU A 184 -14.57 11.91 3.03
C LEU A 184 -15.56 12.52 2.03
N SER A 185 -15.11 13.32 1.06
CA SER A 185 -16.00 13.91 0.05
C SER A 185 -16.69 12.86 -0.84
N PHE A 186 -16.02 11.72 -1.07
CA PHE A 186 -16.60 10.61 -1.83
C PHE A 186 -17.58 9.78 -1.00
N ILE A 187 -17.26 9.43 0.25
CA ILE A 187 -18.05 8.50 1.07
C ILE A 187 -19.11 9.19 1.96
N ALA A 188 -18.93 10.47 2.24
CA ALA A 188 -19.79 11.27 3.08
C ALA A 188 -20.20 12.57 2.38
N PRO A 189 -20.73 12.50 1.14
CA PRO A 189 -21.18 13.70 0.44
C PRO A 189 -22.30 14.38 1.24
N ASP A 190 -22.34 15.71 1.16
CA ASP A 190 -23.43 16.50 1.74
C ASP A 190 -24.61 16.50 0.77
N ASP A 191 -25.41 15.43 0.83
CA ASP A 191 -26.56 15.19 -0.07
C ASP A 191 -27.92 15.24 0.65
N GLY A 192 -27.92 15.67 1.92
CA GLY A 192 -29.12 15.75 2.76
C GLY A 192 -29.70 14.41 3.23
N ARG A 193 -29.11 13.27 2.87
CA ARG A 193 -29.62 11.94 3.26
C ARG A 193 -29.18 11.49 4.65
N ALA A 194 -28.10 12.07 5.17
CA ALA A 194 -27.51 11.71 6.45
C ALA A 194 -26.90 12.93 7.14
N LYS A 195 -26.61 12.80 8.44
CA LYS A 195 -25.89 13.81 9.21
C LYS A 195 -24.59 14.24 8.49
N PRO A 196 -24.39 15.53 8.19
CA PRO A 196 -23.20 15.99 7.49
C PRO A 196 -21.92 15.72 8.28
N VAL A 197 -20.85 15.35 7.58
CA VAL A 197 -19.50 15.20 8.13
C VAL A 197 -18.62 16.24 7.45
N ARG A 198 -18.26 17.29 8.19
CA ARG A 198 -17.49 18.42 7.67
C ARG A 198 -16.03 18.30 8.07
N TYR A 199 -15.17 18.12 7.08
CA TYR A 199 -13.74 18.22 7.26
C TYR A 199 -13.32 19.69 7.41
N LEU A 200 -12.42 19.98 8.35
CA LEU A 200 -11.77 21.28 8.49
C LEU A 200 -10.26 21.13 8.42
N ASN A 201 -9.62 22.01 7.65
CA ASN A 201 -8.16 22.13 7.67
C ASN A 201 -7.70 22.68 9.03
N PRO A 202 -6.44 22.41 9.45
CA PRO A 202 -5.93 22.83 10.75
C PRO A 202 -6.08 24.33 11.08
N ASP A 203 -5.98 25.20 10.07
CA ASP A 203 -6.17 26.66 10.17
C ASP A 203 -7.63 27.08 10.40
N GLN A 204 -8.58 26.17 10.16
CA GLN A 204 -10.03 26.40 10.29
C GLN A 204 -10.63 25.71 11.52
N TRP A 205 -9.80 25.04 12.33
CA TRP A 205 -10.30 24.34 13.52
C TRP A 205 -10.88 25.35 14.51
N PRO A 206 -12.02 25.02 15.15
CA PRO A 206 -12.57 25.90 16.17
C PRO A 206 -11.63 25.96 17.39
N PRO A 207 -11.76 26.96 18.28
CA PRO A 207 -10.90 27.11 19.45
C PRO A 207 -10.82 25.82 20.29
N GLU A 208 -11.96 25.16 20.51
CA GLU A 208 -12.07 23.88 21.23
C GLU A 208 -11.59 22.66 20.44
N GLY A 209 -11.26 22.83 19.16
CA GLY A 209 -10.84 21.77 18.23
C GLY A 209 -12.02 21.02 17.59
N PRO A 210 -11.76 20.26 16.51
CA PRO A 210 -12.74 19.35 15.94
C PRO A 210 -13.22 18.34 16.99
N GLN A 211 -14.41 17.77 16.80
CA GLN A 211 -14.93 16.71 17.66
C GLN A 211 -14.16 15.41 17.44
N TRP A 212 -13.77 15.16 16.18
CA TRP A 212 -13.07 13.97 15.77
C TRP A 212 -11.76 14.31 15.08
N LEU A 213 -10.75 13.49 15.33
CA LEU A 213 -9.49 13.51 14.61
C LEU A 213 -9.28 12.15 13.95
N ILE A 214 -9.04 12.15 12.65
CA ILE A 214 -8.67 10.94 11.90
C ILE A 214 -7.15 10.95 11.76
N LEU A 215 -6.49 9.95 12.34
CA LEU A 215 -5.11 9.63 12.04
C LEU A 215 -5.05 8.45 11.08
N HIS A 216 -4.01 8.38 10.26
CA HIS A 216 -3.84 7.28 9.34
C HIS A 216 -2.44 6.67 9.38
N LYS A 217 -2.37 5.40 8.98
CA LYS A 217 -1.13 4.72 8.59
C LYS A 217 -1.30 4.11 7.21
N GLU A 218 -0.22 4.00 6.46
CA GLU A 218 -0.19 3.23 5.21
C GLU A 218 -0.51 1.76 5.48
N SER A 219 -1.23 1.10 4.56
CA SER A 219 -1.66 -0.30 4.72
C SER A 219 -0.51 -1.31 4.81
N SER A 220 0.70 -0.95 4.33
CA SER A 220 1.91 -1.77 4.48
C SER A 220 2.47 -1.77 5.91
N HIS A 221 2.06 -0.81 6.74
CA HIS A 221 2.46 -0.75 8.14
C HIS A 221 1.51 -1.53 9.03
N ASP A 222 1.95 -1.78 10.26
CA ASP A 222 1.13 -2.40 11.28
C ASP A 222 -0.15 -1.59 11.54
N ALA A 223 -1.26 -2.29 11.76
CA ALA A 223 -2.55 -1.67 12.03
C ALA A 223 -2.72 -1.20 13.49
N THR A 224 -1.65 -1.16 14.28
CA THR A 224 -1.73 -0.69 15.67
C THR A 224 -1.85 0.83 15.66
N PRO A 225 -2.77 1.41 16.46
CA PRO A 225 -2.83 2.86 16.62
C PRO A 225 -1.49 3.39 17.16
N PRO A 226 -1.07 4.60 16.77
CA PRO A 226 0.19 5.17 17.22
C PRO A 226 0.23 5.41 18.74
N LEU A 227 -0.87 5.89 19.32
CA LEU A 227 -1.03 6.18 20.75
C LEU A 227 -2.49 6.01 21.19
N GLU A 228 -2.77 5.72 22.46
CA GLU A 228 -4.14 5.73 23.00
C GLU A 228 -4.71 7.14 23.12
N GLU A 229 -3.87 8.13 23.44
CA GLU A 229 -4.22 9.54 23.47
C GLU A 229 -3.22 10.35 22.64
N VAL A 230 -3.74 11.35 21.93
CA VAL A 230 -2.95 12.28 21.13
C VAL A 230 -3.30 13.71 21.49
N THR A 231 -2.32 14.59 21.37
CA THR A 231 -2.48 16.02 21.64
C THR A 231 -2.15 16.80 20.39
N ASP A 232 -3.02 17.73 20.00
CA ASP A 232 -2.73 18.60 18.86
C ASP A 232 -1.81 19.77 19.24
N ASN A 233 -1.41 20.57 18.24
CA ASN A 233 -0.49 21.69 18.44
C ASN A 233 -1.01 22.78 19.39
N ALA A 234 -2.31 22.81 19.67
CA ALA A 234 -2.91 23.76 20.61
C ALA A 234 -3.15 23.14 22.00
N GLY A 235 -2.63 21.95 22.27
CA GLY A 235 -2.73 21.28 23.57
C GLY A 235 -4.05 20.53 23.80
N ARG A 236 -4.90 20.38 22.78
CA ARG A 236 -6.20 19.69 22.91
C ARG A 236 -5.99 18.19 22.84
N ARG A 237 -6.62 17.46 23.75
CA ARG A 237 -6.46 16.01 23.91
C ARG A 237 -7.57 15.24 23.20
N TYR A 238 -7.17 14.18 22.53
CA TYR A 238 -8.08 13.25 21.87
C TYR A 238 -7.75 11.82 22.29
N ARG A 239 -8.77 11.01 22.54
CA ARG A 239 -8.63 9.59 22.91
C ARG A 239 -9.08 8.71 21.77
N LEU A 240 -8.34 7.63 21.53
CA LEU A 240 -8.69 6.63 20.53
C LEU A 240 -10.08 6.06 20.85
N ALA A 241 -11.00 6.21 19.90
CA ALA A 241 -12.34 5.70 20.01
C ALA A 241 -12.50 4.39 19.24
N LYS A 242 -11.90 4.29 18.03
CA LYS A 242 -12.01 3.10 17.19
C LYS A 242 -10.92 3.03 16.13
N SER A 243 -10.52 1.81 15.78
CA SER A 243 -9.57 1.51 14.71
C SER A 243 -10.26 0.77 13.57
N TYR A 244 -9.93 1.16 12.34
CA TYR A 244 -10.42 0.55 11.11
C TYR A 244 -9.21 0.09 10.29
N PRO A 245 -8.78 -1.17 10.47
CA PRO A 245 -7.66 -1.71 9.71
C PRO A 245 -8.03 -1.87 8.24
N SER A 246 -7.01 -1.84 7.39
CA SER A 246 -7.09 -2.07 5.95
C SER A 246 -6.28 -3.31 5.59
N ALA A 247 -6.63 -3.96 4.48
CA ALA A 247 -5.80 -5.03 3.97
C ALA A 247 -4.47 -4.48 3.43
N PRO A 248 -3.37 -5.24 3.52
CA PRO A 248 -2.08 -4.79 3.04
C PRO A 248 -2.11 -4.33 1.58
N LEU A 249 -1.36 -3.28 1.27
CA LEU A 249 -1.32 -2.63 -0.05
C LEU A 249 -2.68 -2.11 -0.57
N SER A 250 -3.72 -2.10 0.28
CA SER A 250 -5.09 -1.74 -0.11
C SER A 250 -5.67 -0.68 0.83
N GLY A 251 -5.43 0.59 0.53
CA GLY A 251 -5.96 1.72 1.30
C GLY A 251 -5.09 2.10 2.49
N LEU A 252 -5.74 2.65 3.52
CA LEU A 252 -5.12 3.22 4.71
C LEU A 252 -5.80 2.67 5.95
N HIS A 253 -5.02 2.43 7.01
CA HIS A 253 -5.57 2.20 8.33
C HIS A 253 -6.09 3.53 8.87
N TRP A 254 -7.33 3.58 9.32
CA TRP A 254 -7.91 4.77 9.95
C TRP A 254 -8.07 4.58 11.45
N PHE A 255 -7.63 5.57 12.21
CA PHE A 255 -7.76 5.62 13.66
C PHE A 255 -8.58 6.85 14.02
N LEU A 256 -9.75 6.61 14.61
CA LEU A 256 -10.65 7.67 15.02
C LEU A 256 -10.36 8.04 16.46
N TYR A 257 -10.04 9.31 16.69
CA TYR A 257 -9.87 9.87 18.02
C TYR A 257 -10.99 10.86 18.32
N ARG A 258 -11.55 10.77 19.52
CA ARG A 258 -12.59 11.68 20.03
C ARG A 258 -11.95 12.72 20.93
N ASN A 259 -12.30 13.99 20.72
CA ASN A 259 -11.88 15.09 21.59
C ASN A 259 -12.41 14.85 23.01
N VAL A 260 -11.54 14.86 24.02
CA VAL A 260 -11.93 14.55 25.40
C VAL A 260 -12.83 15.63 26.01
N ALA A 261 -12.79 16.86 25.47
CA ALA A 261 -13.62 17.97 25.93
C ALA A 261 -15.00 18.04 25.24
N ARG A 262 -15.32 17.15 24.28
CA ARG A 262 -16.56 17.20 23.47
C ARG A 262 -17.23 15.85 23.26
#